data_AF-A0A1Y3YRA2-F1
#
_entry.id   AF-A0A1Y3YRA2-F1
#
_cell.length_a   1.000
_cell.length_b   1.000
_cell.length_c   1.000
_cell.angle_alpha   90.00
_cell.angle_beta   90.00
_cell.angle_gamma   90.00
#
_symmetry.space_group_name_H-M   'P 1'
#
loop_
_entity.id
_entity.type
_entity.pdbx_description
1 polymer ?
#
loop_
_entity_poly.entity_id
_entity_poly.type
_entity_poly.pdbx_seq_one_letter_code
_entity_poly.pdbx_strand_id
1 'polypeptide(L)'
;MRKQWLMGLALSLVLLAGCSASNVVKTYESGQDSVMVTYQELKDGTWKCEDTVYPYRLELTGTLPNAQADSHYVVLSQREDITFEEVSQWLLSSVTPFDPDDYILVEMN
;
A
#
# COMPACT_ATOMS: atom_id res chain seq x y z
N MET A 1 11.28 -51.72 14.45
CA MET A 1 10.01 -51.10 14.00
C MET A 1 9.19 -50.68 15.21
N ARG A 2 8.56 -49.49 15.12
CA ARG A 2 7.64 -48.82 16.07
C ARG A 2 8.26 -47.98 17.20
N LYS A 3 7.95 -46.68 17.15
CA LYS A 3 7.46 -45.76 18.23
C LYS A 3 7.81 -44.32 17.81
N GLN A 4 6.96 -43.71 16.97
CA GLN A 4 5.95 -42.72 17.38
C GLN A 4 6.57 -41.46 18.00
N TRP A 5 6.70 -40.41 17.19
CA TRP A 5 6.68 -39.02 17.65
C TRP A 5 5.73 -38.24 16.74
N LEU A 6 4.52 -38.02 17.27
CA LEU A 6 3.54 -37.06 16.79
C LEU A 6 4.00 -35.67 17.23
N MET A 7 4.36 -34.80 16.28
CA MET A 7 4.35 -33.35 16.47
C MET A 7 3.96 -32.71 15.14
N GLY A 8 2.71 -32.95 14.71
CA GLY A 8 2.09 -32.18 13.64
C GLY A 8 1.51 -30.90 14.27
N LEU A 9 2.30 -29.84 14.34
CA LEU A 9 1.82 -28.51 14.69
C LEU A 9 1.12 -27.93 13.44
N ALA A 10 -0.11 -28.38 13.20
CA ALA A 10 -0.99 -27.75 12.22
C ALA A 10 -1.55 -26.47 12.86
N LEU A 11 -0.80 -25.37 12.74
CA LEU A 11 -1.33 -24.03 12.97
C LEU A 11 -2.22 -23.69 11.77
N SER A 12 -3.41 -24.29 11.75
CA SER A 12 -4.45 -23.92 10.79
C SER A 12 -4.98 -22.55 11.20
N LEU A 13 -4.38 -21.50 10.62
CA LEU A 13 -4.96 -20.17 10.59
C LEU A 13 -6.19 -20.27 9.68
N VAL A 14 -7.35 -20.59 10.27
CA VAL A 14 -8.63 -20.44 9.59
C VAL A 14 -8.87 -18.94 9.45
N LEU A 15 -8.33 -18.36 8.39
CA LEU A 15 -8.82 -17.09 7.89
C LEU A 15 -10.21 -17.39 7.31
N LEU A 16 -11.23 -16.97 8.04
CA LEU A 16 -12.57 -16.77 7.53
C LEU A 16 -12.50 -15.72 6.41
N ALA A 17 -12.06 -16.11 5.22
CA ALA A 17 -12.32 -15.36 4.02
C ALA A 17 -13.78 -15.61 3.67
N GLY A 18 -14.68 -14.85 4.29
CA GLY A 18 -16.03 -14.69 3.80
C GLY A 18 -15.92 -14.20 2.36
N CYS A 19 -16.15 -15.10 1.40
CA CYS A 19 -16.33 -14.77 0.00
C CYS A 19 -17.62 -13.97 -0.16
N SER A 20 -17.60 -12.69 0.22
CA SER A 20 -18.42 -11.70 -0.48
C SER A 20 -17.75 -11.50 -1.83
N ALA A 21 -18.53 -11.52 -2.92
CA ALA A 21 -18.03 -11.31 -4.28
C ALA A 21 -16.95 -10.22 -4.28
N SER A 22 -15.68 -10.57 -4.52
CA SER A 22 -14.58 -9.64 -4.29
C SER A 22 -14.79 -8.43 -5.19
N ASN A 23 -14.98 -7.25 -4.56
CA ASN A 23 -15.02 -5.97 -5.25
C ASN A 23 -13.63 -5.55 -5.76
N VAL A 24 -12.62 -6.41 -5.57
CA VAL A 24 -11.23 -6.20 -5.95
C VAL A 24 -11.03 -6.63 -7.40
N VAL A 25 -10.48 -5.72 -8.20
CA VAL A 25 -10.00 -5.94 -9.58
C VAL A 25 -8.59 -6.49 -9.55
N LYS A 26 -7.71 -5.86 -8.77
CA LYS A 26 -6.29 -6.20 -8.69
C LYS A 26 -5.76 -5.92 -7.28
N THR A 27 -4.84 -6.77 -6.82
CA THR A 27 -4.07 -6.56 -5.60
C THR A 27 -2.61 -6.32 -5.95
N TYR A 28 -2.01 -5.31 -5.32
CA TYR A 28 -0.60 -4.97 -5.38
C TYR A 28 0.00 -5.39 -4.04
N GLU A 29 0.86 -6.40 -4.04
CA GLU A 29 1.38 -7.01 -2.81
C GLU A 29 2.66 -6.32 -2.35
N SER A 30 2.78 -6.04 -1.05
CA SER A 30 4.00 -5.48 -0.47
C SER A 30 5.21 -6.38 -0.70
N GLY A 31 6.35 -5.76 -1.02
CA GLY A 31 7.60 -6.45 -1.34
C GLY A 31 7.67 -7.00 -2.77
N GLN A 32 6.66 -6.76 -3.61
CA GLN A 32 6.77 -6.90 -5.06
C GLN A 32 7.09 -5.54 -5.70
N ASP A 33 8.07 -5.52 -6.60
CA ASP A 33 8.51 -4.31 -7.31
C ASP A 33 8.80 -3.13 -6.36
N SER A 34 8.16 -1.98 -6.61
CA SER A 34 8.24 -0.74 -5.82
C SER A 34 7.16 -0.64 -4.73
N VAL A 35 6.35 -1.69 -4.53
CA VAL A 35 5.19 -1.67 -3.62
C VAL A 35 5.64 -1.83 -2.17
N MET A 36 5.41 -0.77 -1.38
CA MET A 36 5.79 -0.72 0.03
C MET A 36 4.70 -1.27 0.96
N VAL A 37 3.43 -1.09 0.59
CA VAL A 37 2.25 -1.52 1.38
C VAL A 37 1.25 -2.20 0.45
N THR A 38 0.64 -3.30 0.90
CA THR A 38 -0.35 -4.01 0.09
C THR A 38 -1.61 -3.14 -0.10
N TYR A 39 -2.01 -2.92 -1.34
CA TYR A 39 -3.20 -2.14 -1.68
C TYR A 39 -3.96 -2.75 -2.87
N GLN A 40 -5.20 -2.33 -3.07
CA GLN A 40 -6.16 -2.95 -3.99
C GLN A 40 -6.84 -1.93 -4.88
N GLU A 41 -7.02 -2.28 -6.15
CA GLU A 41 -7.91 -1.59 -7.09
C GLU A 41 -9.32 -2.19 -6.97
N LEU A 42 -10.34 -1.36 -6.82
CA LEU A 42 -11.73 -1.79 -6.71
C LEU A 42 -12.50 -1.58 -8.03
N LYS A 43 -13.60 -2.31 -8.24
CA LYS A 43 -14.37 -2.28 -9.50
C LYS A 43 -15.05 -0.95 -9.77
N ASP A 44 -15.27 -0.15 -8.75
CA ASP A 44 -15.84 1.20 -8.85
C ASP A 44 -14.79 2.27 -9.20
N GLY A 45 -13.52 1.87 -9.40
CA GLY A 45 -12.41 2.76 -9.73
C GLY A 45 -11.72 3.39 -8.52
N THR A 46 -12.19 3.08 -7.30
CA THR A 46 -11.52 3.50 -6.07
C THR A 46 -10.42 2.51 -5.66
N TRP A 47 -9.62 2.92 -4.68
CA TRP A 47 -8.44 2.20 -4.24
C TRP A 47 -8.53 1.92 -2.75
N LYS A 48 -8.13 0.73 -2.30
CA LYS A 48 -8.22 0.34 -0.90
C LYS A 48 -6.85 -0.01 -0.35
N CYS A 49 -6.50 0.55 0.80
CA CYS A 49 -5.36 0.13 1.60
C CYS A 49 -5.84 -0.11 3.02
N GLU A 50 -5.53 -1.29 3.57
CA GLU A 50 -6.07 -1.74 4.87
C GLU A 50 -7.59 -1.64 4.95
N ASP A 51 -8.15 -0.76 5.79
CA ASP A 51 -9.59 -0.53 5.95
C ASP A 51 -10.08 0.80 5.34
N THR A 52 -9.18 1.57 4.72
CA THR A 52 -9.49 2.87 4.11
C THR A 52 -9.65 2.75 2.60
N VAL A 53 -10.68 3.42 2.06
CA VAL A 53 -10.94 3.52 0.62
C VAL A 53 -10.67 4.96 0.17
N TYR A 54 -9.83 5.08 -0.85
CA TYR A 54 -9.36 6.32 -1.45
C TYR A 54 -9.94 6.49 -2.86
N PRO A 55 -10.48 7.67 -3.19
CA PRO A 55 -10.99 7.96 -4.52
C PRO A 55 -9.90 8.07 -5.60
N TYR A 56 -8.66 8.40 -5.23
CA TYR A 56 -7.59 8.66 -6.20
C TYR A 56 -6.36 7.78 -5.97
N ARG A 57 -5.75 7.33 -7.08
CA ARG A 57 -4.36 6.85 -7.16
C ARG A 57 -3.58 7.82 -8.03
N LEU A 58 -2.65 8.55 -7.42
CA LEU A 58 -1.89 9.59 -8.08
C LEU A 58 -0.46 9.10 -8.30
N GLU A 59 0.01 9.20 -9.54
CA GLU A 59 1.41 8.97 -9.90
C GLU A 59 2.13 10.32 -9.91
N LEU A 60 3.10 10.47 -9.02
CA LEU A 60 3.82 11.71 -8.80
C LEU A 60 5.27 11.51 -9.19
N THR A 61 5.81 12.40 -10.01
CA THR A 61 7.21 12.35 -10.45
C THR A 61 7.87 13.68 -10.14
N GLY A 62 9.09 13.64 -9.61
CA GLY A 62 9.88 14.83 -9.36
C GLY A 62 11.30 14.48 -8.93
N THR A 63 12.14 15.51 -8.88
CA THR A 63 13.54 15.36 -8.51
C THR A 63 13.75 15.87 -7.09
N LEU A 64 14.23 15.00 -6.19
CA LEU A 64 14.64 15.43 -4.85
C LEU A 64 15.85 16.38 -4.91
N PRO A 65 16.01 17.30 -3.94
CA PRO A 65 17.19 18.16 -3.89
C PRO A 65 18.50 17.36 -3.89
N ASN A 66 19.39 17.68 -4.82
CA ASN A 66 20.69 17.01 -5.03
C ASN A 66 20.61 15.56 -5.57
N ALA A 67 19.44 15.08 -6.01
CA ALA A 67 19.33 13.79 -6.68
C ALA A 67 19.85 13.88 -8.13
N GLN A 68 20.41 12.78 -8.63
CA GLN A 68 20.90 12.68 -10.02
C GLN A 68 19.83 12.16 -10.99
N ALA A 69 18.70 11.70 -10.47
CA ALA A 69 17.57 11.15 -11.21
C ALA A 69 16.27 11.50 -10.50
N ASP A 70 15.16 11.37 -11.23
CA ASP A 70 13.82 11.55 -10.70
C ASP A 70 13.43 10.39 -9.79
N SER A 71 12.56 10.68 -8.83
CA SER A 71 11.83 9.69 -8.05
C SER A 71 10.39 9.61 -8.53
N HIS A 72 9.83 8.42 -8.44
CA HIS A 72 8.44 8.15 -8.79
C HIS A 72 7.71 7.63 -7.56
N TYR A 73 6.63 8.31 -7.19
CA TYR A 73 5.77 7.95 -6.07
C TYR A 73 4.38 7.59 -6.58
N VAL A 74 3.76 6.63 -5.92
CA VAL A 74 2.34 6.35 -6.05
C VAL A 74 1.68 6.55 -4.71
N VAL A 75 0.70 7.45 -4.66
CA VAL A 75 -0.09 7.72 -3.46
C VAL A 75 -1.56 7.36 -3.68
N LEU A 76 -2.21 6.84 -2.65
CA LEU A 76 -3.67 6.80 -2.58
C LEU A 76 -4.12 8.00 -1.76
N SER A 77 -5.10 8.77 -2.24
CA SER A 77 -5.50 10.02 -1.58
C SER A 77 -7.00 10.31 -1.63
N GLN A 78 -7.49 11.02 -0.62
CA GLN A 78 -8.80 11.65 -0.56
C GLN A 78 -8.91 12.89 -1.46
N ARG A 79 -7.78 13.51 -1.83
CA ARG A 79 -7.71 14.72 -2.65
C ARG A 79 -6.98 14.45 -3.95
N GLU A 80 -7.34 15.19 -5.00
CA GLU A 80 -6.72 15.06 -6.32
C GLU A 80 -5.48 15.96 -6.50
N ASP A 81 -5.23 16.87 -5.55
CA ASP A 81 -4.22 17.93 -5.65
C ASP A 81 -2.94 17.66 -4.84
N ILE A 82 -2.69 16.40 -4.46
CA ILE A 82 -1.43 16.00 -3.82
C ILE A 82 -0.27 16.18 -4.79
N THR A 83 0.79 16.82 -4.31
CA THR A 83 1.99 17.10 -5.13
C THR A 83 3.18 16.25 -4.71
N PHE A 84 4.13 16.06 -5.64
CA PHE A 84 5.41 15.40 -5.33
C PHE A 84 6.14 16.11 -4.18
N GLU A 85 6.16 17.44 -4.18
CA GLU A 85 6.85 18.23 -3.14
C GLU A 85 6.26 18.02 -1.75
N GLU A 86 4.94 18.01 -1.63
CA GLU A 86 4.23 17.72 -0.38
C GLU A 86 4.61 16.34 0.18
N VAL A 87 4.57 15.31 -0.67
CA VAL A 87 4.93 13.93 -0.29
C VAL A 87 6.41 13.82 0.07
N SER A 88 7.31 14.46 -0.69
CA SER A 88 8.74 14.51 -0.38
C SER A 88 9.03 15.22 0.94
N GLN A 89 8.37 16.35 1.20
CA GLN A 89 8.51 17.08 2.46
C GLN A 89 8.05 16.21 3.63
N TRP A 90 6.92 15.52 3.49
CA TRP A 90 6.45 14.57 4.50
C TRP A 90 7.47 13.46 4.76
N LEU A 91 8.00 12.82 3.71
CA LEU A 91 8.97 11.73 3.81
C LEU A 91 10.28 12.16 4.49
N LEU A 92 10.72 13.39 4.23
CA LEU A 92 11.97 13.93 4.76
C LEU A 92 11.83 14.58 6.13
N SER A 93 10.62 14.96 6.53
CA SER A 93 10.43 15.62 7.82
C SER A 93 10.28 14.60 8.95
N SER A 94 10.86 14.92 10.11
CA SER A 94 10.60 14.19 11.36
C SER A 94 9.41 14.76 12.14
N VAL A 95 8.67 15.71 11.57
CA VAL A 95 7.74 16.61 12.30
C VAL A 95 6.36 16.73 11.68
N THR A 96 6.17 16.41 10.40
CA THR A 96 4.84 16.39 9.79
C THR A 96 4.11 15.13 10.22
N PRO A 97 3.02 15.22 10.99
CA PRO A 97 2.21 14.05 11.29
C PRO A 97 1.69 13.47 9.97
N PHE A 98 1.89 12.17 9.77
CA PHE A 98 1.20 11.42 8.73
C PHE A 98 -0.27 11.37 9.10
N ASP A 99 -1.12 11.96 8.26
CA ASP A 99 -2.56 11.79 8.39
C ASP A 99 -3.01 10.74 7.36
N PRO A 100 -3.18 9.47 7.77
CA PRO A 100 -3.66 8.42 6.87
C PRO A 100 -5.09 8.70 6.37
N ASP A 101 -5.81 9.63 6.99
CA ASP A 101 -7.12 10.07 6.51
C ASP A 101 -7.01 11.00 5.29
N ASP A 102 -5.82 11.49 4.91
CA ASP A 102 -5.60 12.34 3.72
C ASP A 102 -4.98 11.57 2.55
N TYR A 103 -3.80 11.00 2.73
CA TYR A 103 -3.15 10.15 1.72
C TYR A 103 -2.17 9.15 2.31
N ILE A 104 -1.85 8.11 1.55
CA ILE A 104 -0.82 7.11 1.87
C ILE A 104 0.11 6.88 0.68
N LEU A 105 1.41 6.85 0.94
CA LEU A 105 2.43 6.46 -0.04
C LEU A 105 2.50 4.93 -0.13
N VAL A 106 2.12 4.37 -1.29
CA VAL A 106 2.04 2.91 -1.50
C VAL A 106 3.14 2.36 -2.38
N GLU A 107 3.73 3.16 -3.27
CA GLU A 107 4.89 2.76 -4.07
C GLU A 107 5.94 3.87 -4.14
N MET A 108 7.21 3.46 -4.24
CA MET A 108 8.35 4.37 -4.42
C MET A 108 9.46 3.71 -5.26
N ASN A 109 9.94 4.44 -6.29
CA ASN A 109 11.05 4.04 -7.16
C ASN A 109 12.04 5.20 -7.34
#